data_AF-A0AAT9FK40-F1
#
_entry.id   AF-A0AAT9FK40-F1
#
_cell.length_a   1.000
_cell.length_b   1.000
_cell.length_c   1.000
_cell.angle_alpha   90.00
_cell.angle_beta   90.00
_cell.angle_gamma   90.00
#
_symmetry.space_group_name_H-M   'P 1'
#
loop_
_entity.id
_entity.type
_entity.pdbx_description
1 polymer ?
#
loop_
_entity_poly.entity_id
_entity_poly.type
_entity_poly.pdbx_seq_one_letter_code
_entity_poly.pdbx_strand_id
1 'polypeptide(L)'
;MTKWIVHGLVFLFVAGVVTATFMNTNSEDDTSAVFQLPALMLAGVYVGILFIMYVLPAITEKATHMVYDSGEMVEEDAMQGARAAYARGDYEEAIEVYRSVMDDDPYNRLPWVEVAKIQHDNLEDPDAAIQTLREALESHEWPVNDAAYFMARLSQMYIEDKEDRESGVVILQQMIELFPETRHSANATHRLRELGEI
;
A
#
# COMPACT_ATOMS: atom_id res chain seq x y z
N MET A 1 14.72 35.44 2.35
CA MET A 1 15.02 36.63 3.20
C MET A 1 13.81 37.57 3.33
N THR A 2 13.03 37.78 2.26
CA THR A 2 11.88 38.71 2.24
C THR A 2 10.69 38.32 3.13
N LYS A 3 10.34 37.03 3.24
CA LYS A 3 9.19 36.57 4.06
C LYS A 3 9.31 36.92 5.55
N TRP A 4 10.48 36.70 6.14
CA TRP A 4 10.75 37.02 7.54
C TRP A 4 10.64 38.51 7.85
N ILE A 5 11.06 39.37 6.90
CA ILE A 5 10.93 40.83 7.02
C ILE A 5 9.45 41.23 7.00
N VAL A 6 8.65 40.64 6.10
CA VAL A 6 7.21 40.91 6.00
C VAL A 6 6.48 40.50 7.29
N HIS A 7 6.75 39.30 7.83
CA HIS A 7 6.13 38.90 9.11
C HIS A 7 6.58 39.77 10.28
N GLY A 8 7.84 40.18 10.32
CA GLY A 8 8.34 41.12 11.32
C GLY A 8 7.63 42.47 11.27
N LEU A 9 7.40 43.02 10.07
CA LEU A 9 6.66 44.28 9.90
C LEU A 9 5.19 44.15 10.32
N VAL A 10 4.53 43.04 9.96
CA VAL A 10 3.13 42.79 10.36
C VAL A 10 3.03 42.58 11.87
N PHE A 11 4.01 41.90 12.50
CA PHE A 11 4.07 41.74 13.94
C PHE A 11 4.17 43.09 14.66
N LEU A 12 5.07 43.97 14.21
CA LEU A 12 5.23 45.32 14.78
C LEU A 12 3.95 46.14 14.64
N PHE A 13 3.23 46.00 13.51
CA PHE A 13 1.94 46.65 13.31
C PHE A 13 0.86 46.12 14.29
N VAL A 14 0.69 44.81 14.39
CA VAL A 14 -0.30 44.19 15.29
C VAL A 14 0.02 44.50 16.76
N ALA A 15 1.28 44.40 17.16
CA ALA A 15 1.73 44.75 18.51
C ALA A 15 1.50 46.24 18.80
N GLY A 16 1.81 47.12 17.83
CA GLY A 16 1.57 48.55 17.95
C GLY A 16 0.09 48.90 18.12
N VAL A 17 -0.81 48.26 17.36
CA VAL A 17 -2.27 48.43 17.51
C VAL A 17 -2.72 47.98 18.90
N VAL A 18 -2.31 46.80 19.36
CA VAL A 18 -2.66 46.30 20.70
C VAL A 18 -2.13 47.24 21.80
N THR A 19 -0.86 47.61 21.75
CA THR A 19 -0.26 48.51 22.76
C THR A 19 -0.93 49.89 22.75
N ALA A 20 -1.20 50.48 21.59
CA ALA A 20 -1.89 51.76 21.49
C ALA A 20 -3.30 51.69 22.05
N THR A 21 -4.04 50.61 21.78
CA THR A 21 -5.38 50.42 22.34
C THR A 21 -5.35 50.30 23.87
N PHE A 22 -4.40 49.55 24.44
CA PHE A 22 -4.31 49.39 25.91
C PHE A 22 -3.70 50.57 26.64
N MET A 23 -2.82 51.35 26.00
CA MET A 23 -2.27 52.58 26.59
C MET A 23 -3.27 53.75 26.55
N ASN A 24 -4.19 53.75 25.60
CA ASN A 24 -5.17 54.83 25.43
C ASN A 24 -6.51 54.56 26.14
N THR A 25 -6.62 53.47 26.91
CA THR A 25 -7.84 53.10 27.65
C THR A 25 -7.77 53.55 29.09
N ASN A 26 -8.74 54.36 29.52
CA ASN A 26 -8.95 54.71 30.92
C ASN A 26 -9.71 53.58 31.63
N SER A 27 -9.22 53.13 32.79
CA SER A 27 -9.80 51.99 33.54
C SER A 27 -11.18 52.25 34.13
N GLU A 28 -11.66 53.49 34.10
CA GLU A 28 -12.99 53.90 34.58
C GLU A 28 -14.02 54.05 33.44
N ASP A 29 -13.63 53.80 32.19
CA ASP A 29 -14.49 53.95 31.00
C ASP A 29 -14.99 52.57 30.50
N ASP A 30 -16.28 52.30 30.70
CA ASP A 30 -16.97 51.08 30.26
C ASP A 30 -16.95 50.87 28.73
N THR A 31 -16.58 51.89 27.95
CA THR A 31 -16.49 51.77 26.48
C THR A 31 -15.14 51.24 25.98
N SER A 32 -14.14 51.09 26.85
CA SER A 32 -12.80 50.59 26.52
C SER A 32 -12.80 49.21 25.85
N ALA A 33 -13.76 48.35 26.22
CA ALA A 33 -13.95 47.02 25.64
C ALA A 33 -14.25 47.06 24.13
N VAL A 34 -14.87 48.14 23.63
CA VAL A 34 -15.23 48.30 22.22
C VAL A 34 -13.99 48.32 21.31
N PHE A 35 -12.87 48.83 21.82
CA PHE A 35 -11.62 48.91 21.07
C PHE A 35 -10.65 47.78 21.41
N GLN A 36 -10.64 47.30 22.66
CA GLN A 36 -9.77 46.22 23.10
C GLN A 36 -10.14 44.86 22.50
N LEU A 37 -11.44 44.54 22.39
CA LEU A 37 -11.88 43.24 21.88
C LEU A 37 -11.47 43.01 20.41
N PRO A 38 -11.68 43.96 19.47
CA PRO A 38 -11.20 43.81 18.09
C PRO A 38 -9.68 43.71 17.99
N ALA A 39 -8.93 44.49 18.79
CA ALA A 39 -7.47 44.46 18.81
C ALA A 39 -6.94 43.09 19.27
N LEU A 40 -7.55 42.51 20.30
CA LEU A 40 -7.22 41.16 20.77
C LEU A 40 -7.62 40.08 19.76
N MET A 41 -8.77 40.21 19.08
CA MET A 41 -9.15 39.30 18.00
C MET A 41 -8.14 39.33 16.85
N LEU A 42 -7.70 40.52 16.43
CA LEU A 42 -6.68 40.69 15.39
C LEU A 42 -5.37 39.99 15.79
N ALA A 43 -4.93 40.18 17.05
CA ALA A 43 -3.75 39.51 17.57
C ALA A 43 -3.92 37.98 17.60
N GLY A 44 -5.08 37.48 18.04
CA GLY A 44 -5.39 36.05 18.07
C GLY A 44 -5.40 35.42 16.67
N VAL A 45 -6.02 36.07 15.68
CA VAL A 45 -6.01 35.62 14.28
C VAL A 45 -4.58 35.59 13.73
N TYR A 46 -3.79 36.62 14.00
CA TYR A 46 -2.41 36.67 13.55
C TYR A 46 -1.56 35.54 14.14
N VAL A 47 -1.67 35.29 15.46
CA VAL A 47 -1.00 34.15 16.12
C VAL A 47 -1.47 32.81 15.55
N GLY A 48 -2.77 32.66 15.27
CA GLY A 48 -3.33 31.47 14.62
C GLY A 48 -2.73 31.22 13.24
N ILE A 49 -2.57 32.27 12.42
CA ILE A 49 -1.93 32.17 11.10
C ILE A 49 -0.46 31.76 11.23
N LEU A 50 0.29 32.35 12.19
CA LEU A 50 1.68 31.96 12.44
C LEU A 50 1.78 30.50 12.89
N PHE A 51 0.85 30.04 13.72
CA PHE A 51 0.79 28.65 14.16
C PHE A 51 0.59 27.71 12.97
N ILE A 52 -0.38 27.97 12.08
CA ILE A 52 -0.64 27.16 10.88
C ILE A 52 0.56 27.16 9.93
N MET A 53 1.28 28.27 9.80
CA MET A 53 2.35 28.40 8.82
C MET A 53 3.71 27.87 9.32
N TYR A 54 3.97 27.88 10.64
CA TYR A 54 5.27 27.50 11.18
C TYR A 54 5.24 26.31 12.12
N VAL A 55 4.22 26.21 12.98
CA VAL A 55 4.16 25.17 14.02
C VAL A 55 3.51 23.91 13.48
N LEU A 56 2.36 24.05 12.81
CA LEU A 56 1.65 22.92 12.23
C LEU A 56 2.53 22.14 11.24
N PRO A 57 3.25 22.76 10.28
CA PRO A 57 4.07 22.02 9.34
C PRO A 57 5.26 21.33 10.02
N ALA A 58 5.84 21.92 11.07
CA ALA A 58 6.93 21.30 11.83
C ALA A 58 6.46 20.07 12.63
N ILE A 59 5.22 20.10 13.14
CA ILE A 59 4.60 18.93 13.80
C ILE A 59 4.22 17.88 12.77
N THR A 60 3.60 18.28 11.65
CA THR A 60 3.23 17.37 10.57
C THR A 60 4.47 16.71 10.00
N GLU A 61 5.53 17.46 9.68
CA GLU A 61 6.78 16.91 9.19
C GLU A 61 7.40 15.91 10.17
N LYS A 62 7.42 16.20 11.48
CA LYS A 62 7.92 15.24 12.48
C LYS A 62 7.03 14.00 12.65
N ALA A 63 5.71 14.15 12.61
CA ALA A 63 4.77 13.04 12.72
C ALA A 63 4.78 12.18 11.45
N THR A 64 4.85 12.83 10.28
CA THR A 64 5.06 12.20 8.97
C THR A 64 6.40 11.47 9.00
N HIS A 65 7.52 12.11 9.29
CA HIS A 65 8.81 11.40 9.38
C HIS A 65 8.78 10.27 10.41
N MET A 66 8.16 10.41 11.58
CA MET A 66 8.10 9.30 12.54
C MET A 66 7.23 8.12 12.08
N VAL A 67 6.23 8.37 11.23
CA VAL A 67 5.36 7.33 10.65
C VAL A 67 5.97 6.73 9.38
N TYR A 68 6.61 7.55 8.53
CA TYR A 68 7.25 7.13 7.29
C TYR A 68 8.64 6.51 7.55
N ASP A 69 9.48 7.08 8.42
CA ASP A 69 10.81 6.55 8.79
C ASP A 69 10.73 5.28 9.65
N SER A 70 9.57 5.00 10.28
CA SER A 70 9.29 3.69 10.89
C SER A 70 8.84 2.62 9.89
N GLY A 71 8.61 2.98 8.62
CA GLY A 71 8.16 2.08 7.55
C GLY A 71 8.92 2.23 6.23
N GLU A 72 9.97 3.04 6.19
CA GLU A 72 10.78 3.33 5.01
C GLU A 72 12.26 3.38 5.41
N MET A 73 12.75 2.29 6.01
CA MET A 73 13.97 1.77 5.40
C MET A 73 13.56 1.52 3.95
N VAL A 74 14.24 2.12 2.98
CA VAL A 74 14.09 1.67 1.60
C VAL A 74 14.54 0.21 1.63
N GLU A 75 13.59 -0.67 1.88
CA GLU A 75 13.72 -2.10 1.69
C GLU A 75 13.99 -2.16 0.20
N GLU A 76 15.28 -2.36 -0.12
CA GLU A 76 15.72 -2.67 -1.46
C GLU A 76 14.72 -3.68 -1.98
N ASP A 77 13.90 -3.30 -2.97
CA ASP A 77 12.80 -4.12 -3.45
C ASP A 77 13.37 -5.52 -3.69
N ALA A 78 13.04 -6.47 -2.82
CA ALA A 78 13.75 -7.74 -2.75
C ALA A 78 13.61 -8.52 -4.07
N MET A 79 12.62 -8.15 -4.88
CA MET A 79 12.37 -8.69 -6.22
C MET A 79 13.00 -7.86 -7.36
N GLN A 80 13.66 -6.73 -7.09
CA GLN A 80 14.32 -5.91 -8.11
C GLN A 80 15.37 -6.72 -8.87
N GLY A 81 16.19 -7.50 -8.15
CA GLY A 81 17.16 -8.41 -8.74
C GLY A 81 16.49 -9.43 -9.67
N ALA A 82 15.40 -10.05 -9.20
CA ALA A 82 14.64 -11.03 -9.98
C ALA A 82 14.06 -10.42 -11.27
N ARG A 83 13.46 -9.23 -11.18
CA ARG A 83 12.90 -8.51 -12.33
C ARG A 83 13.98 -8.09 -13.32
N ALA A 84 15.16 -7.69 -12.83
CA ALA A 84 16.30 -7.35 -13.67
C ALA A 84 16.85 -8.58 -14.40
N ALA A 85 16.95 -9.72 -13.74
CA ALA A 85 17.33 -11.00 -14.35
C ALA A 85 16.30 -11.46 -15.38
N TYR A 86 15.01 -11.44 -15.04
CA TYR A 86 13.92 -11.74 -15.97
C TYR A 86 13.98 -10.86 -17.23
N ALA A 87 14.22 -9.56 -17.08
CA ALA A 87 14.31 -8.63 -18.21
C ALA A 87 15.50 -8.90 -19.14
N ARG A 88 16.56 -9.54 -18.63
CA ARG A 88 17.71 -10.01 -19.44
C ARG A 88 17.46 -11.37 -20.09
N GLY A 89 16.40 -12.08 -19.69
CA GLY A 89 16.15 -13.46 -20.08
C GLY A 89 16.90 -14.48 -19.21
N ASP A 90 17.52 -14.04 -18.11
CA ASP A 90 18.22 -14.91 -17.16
C ASP A 90 17.19 -15.52 -16.19
N TYR A 91 16.36 -16.43 -16.70
CA TYR A 91 15.19 -16.95 -16.00
C TYR A 91 15.53 -17.77 -14.76
N GLU A 92 16.62 -18.56 -14.82
CA GLU A 92 17.12 -19.32 -13.68
C GLU A 92 17.59 -18.40 -12.56
N GLU A 93 18.32 -17.32 -12.88
CA GLU A 93 18.74 -16.30 -11.90
C GLU A 93 17.51 -15.60 -11.30
N ALA A 94 16.50 -15.28 -12.12
CA ALA A 94 15.26 -14.70 -11.63
C ALA A 94 14.55 -15.62 -10.63
N ILE A 95 14.45 -16.92 -10.93
CA ILE A 95 13.86 -17.92 -10.04
C ILE A 95 14.66 -18.05 -8.74
N GLU A 96 15.99 -18.04 -8.78
CA GLU A 96 16.84 -18.09 -7.58
C GLU A 96 16.58 -16.90 -6.66
N VAL A 97 16.50 -15.69 -7.22
CA VAL A 97 16.19 -14.50 -6.41
C VAL A 97 14.77 -14.58 -5.85
N TYR A 98 13.77 -14.97 -6.66
CA TYR A 98 12.41 -15.14 -6.14
C TYR A 98 12.33 -16.18 -5.01
N ARG A 99 13.07 -17.29 -5.09
CA ARG A 99 13.15 -18.29 -4.01
C ARG A 99 13.73 -17.71 -2.72
N SER A 100 14.76 -16.87 -2.81
CA SER A 100 15.26 -16.15 -1.62
C SER A 100 14.17 -15.29 -1.00
N VAL A 101 13.37 -14.60 -1.81
CA VAL A 101 12.24 -13.80 -1.29
C VAL A 101 11.16 -14.68 -0.66
N MET A 102 10.92 -15.89 -1.18
CA MET A 102 9.99 -16.85 -0.54
C MET A 102 10.50 -17.30 0.84
N ASP A 103 11.80 -17.51 0.98
CA ASP A 103 12.41 -17.92 2.25
C ASP A 103 12.33 -16.80 3.30
N ASP A 104 12.53 -15.55 2.87
CA ASP A 104 12.51 -14.36 3.73
C ASP A 104 11.08 -13.91 4.09
N ASP A 105 10.15 -13.96 3.14
CA ASP A 105 8.72 -13.66 3.34
C ASP A 105 7.82 -14.77 2.73
N PRO A 106 7.60 -15.88 3.46
CA PRO A 106 6.81 -17.00 2.96
C PRO A 106 5.36 -16.63 2.60
N TYR A 107 4.80 -15.60 3.24
CA TYR A 107 3.42 -15.17 3.02
C TYR A 107 3.27 -14.21 1.84
N ASN A 108 4.37 -13.83 1.18
CA ASN A 108 4.31 -13.10 -0.07
C ASN A 108 3.98 -14.04 -1.22
N ARG A 109 2.77 -13.93 -1.77
CA ARG A 109 2.37 -14.76 -2.91
C ARG A 109 3.16 -14.46 -4.18
N LEU A 110 3.69 -13.24 -4.34
CA LEU A 110 4.21 -12.77 -5.63
C LEU A 110 5.37 -13.62 -6.15
N PRO A 111 6.40 -13.95 -5.36
CA PRO A 111 7.44 -14.88 -5.79
C PRO A 111 6.90 -16.22 -6.31
N TRP A 112 5.91 -16.83 -5.63
CA TRP A 112 5.33 -18.11 -6.04
C TRP A 112 4.66 -18.02 -7.41
N VAL A 113 3.93 -16.93 -7.64
CA VAL A 113 3.28 -16.65 -8.92
C VAL A 113 4.30 -16.42 -10.03
N GLU A 114 5.33 -15.61 -9.78
CA GLU A 114 6.33 -15.28 -10.80
C GLU A 114 7.20 -16.49 -11.15
N VAL A 115 7.60 -17.31 -10.17
CA VAL A 115 8.36 -18.55 -10.45
C VAL A 115 7.53 -19.52 -11.30
N ALA A 116 6.27 -19.79 -10.91
CA ALA A 116 5.40 -20.67 -11.69
C ALA A 116 5.16 -20.13 -13.11
N LYS A 117 5.02 -18.81 -13.25
CA LYS A 117 4.86 -18.17 -14.56
C LYS A 117 6.12 -18.29 -15.40
N ILE A 118 7.31 -18.04 -14.84
CA ILE A 118 8.59 -18.19 -15.57
C ILE A 118 8.76 -19.64 -16.04
N GLN A 119 8.53 -20.60 -15.14
CA GLN A 119 8.62 -22.03 -15.47
C GLN A 119 7.70 -22.40 -16.63
N HIS A 120 6.45 -21.95 -16.58
CA HIS A 120 5.47 -22.25 -17.62
C HIS A 120 5.70 -21.48 -18.93
N ASP A 121 5.75 -20.14 -18.87
CA ASP A 121 5.71 -19.27 -20.05
C ASP A 121 7.08 -19.11 -20.72
N ASN A 122 8.18 -19.20 -19.96
CA ASN A 122 9.53 -18.87 -20.44
C ASN A 122 10.43 -20.10 -20.57
N LEU A 123 10.32 -21.05 -19.64
CA LEU A 123 11.08 -22.29 -19.67
C LEU A 123 10.31 -23.45 -20.33
N GLU A 124 9.03 -23.24 -20.67
CA GLU A 124 8.16 -24.25 -21.28
C GLU A 124 8.10 -25.56 -20.45
N ASP A 125 8.20 -25.42 -19.12
CA ASP A 125 8.16 -26.51 -18.14
C ASP A 125 6.91 -26.40 -17.25
N PRO A 126 5.75 -26.87 -17.76
CA PRO A 126 4.51 -26.84 -16.99
C PRO A 126 4.55 -27.77 -15.76
N ASP A 127 5.38 -28.82 -15.77
CA ASP A 127 5.51 -29.72 -14.63
C ASP A 127 6.20 -29.02 -13.45
N ALA A 128 7.25 -28.25 -13.70
CA ALA A 128 7.89 -27.41 -12.69
C ALA A 128 6.94 -26.34 -12.15
N ALA A 129 6.16 -25.69 -13.03
CA ALA A 129 5.16 -24.70 -12.63
C ALA A 129 4.07 -25.29 -11.72
N ILE A 130 3.54 -26.47 -12.10
CA ILE A 130 2.58 -27.22 -11.28
C ILE A 130 3.17 -27.56 -9.92
N GLN A 131 4.42 -28.03 -9.88
CA GLN A 131 5.09 -28.37 -8.63
C GLN A 131 5.24 -27.14 -7.72
N THR A 132 5.67 -25.99 -8.25
CA THR A 132 5.78 -24.73 -7.50
C THR A 132 4.43 -24.31 -6.90
N LEU A 133 3.34 -24.40 -7.67
CA LEU A 133 2.01 -24.01 -7.20
C LEU A 133 1.45 -24.98 -6.15
N ARG A 134 1.77 -26.27 -6.25
CA ARG A 134 1.43 -27.27 -5.22
C ARG A 134 2.21 -27.01 -3.94
N GLU A 135 3.52 -26.78 -4.04
CA GLU A 135 4.36 -26.40 -2.90
C GLU A 135 3.84 -25.14 -2.21
N ALA A 136 3.42 -24.13 -2.97
CA ALA A 136 2.78 -22.94 -2.41
C ALA A 136 1.57 -23.32 -1.55
N LEU A 137 0.61 -24.08 -2.10
CA LEU A 137 -0.60 -24.50 -1.39
C LEU A 137 -0.34 -25.41 -0.18
N GLU A 138 0.72 -26.21 -0.21
CA GLU A 138 1.10 -27.12 0.88
C GLU A 138 1.94 -26.44 1.97
N SER A 139 2.60 -25.31 1.67
CA SER A 139 3.54 -24.66 2.57
C SER A 139 2.87 -24.05 3.81
N HIS A 140 1.70 -23.44 3.65
CA HIS A 140 0.94 -22.82 4.74
C HIS A 140 -0.51 -22.49 4.31
N GLU A 141 -1.33 -22.07 5.27
CA GLU A 141 -2.67 -21.58 4.99
C GLU A 141 -2.63 -20.18 4.36
N TRP A 142 -3.16 -20.07 3.16
CA TRP A 142 -3.23 -18.82 2.41
C TRP A 142 -4.56 -18.10 2.60
N PRO A 143 -4.59 -16.76 2.48
CA PRO A 143 -5.84 -16.04 2.28
C PRO A 143 -6.62 -16.60 1.09
N VAL A 144 -7.95 -16.63 1.21
CA VAL A 144 -8.87 -17.22 0.21
C VAL A 144 -8.57 -16.76 -1.22
N ASN A 145 -8.24 -15.48 -1.42
CA ASN A 145 -7.92 -14.96 -2.75
C ASN A 145 -6.66 -15.58 -3.37
N ASP A 146 -5.65 -15.85 -2.55
CA ASP A 146 -4.35 -16.33 -3.01
C ASP A 146 -4.39 -17.85 -3.20
N ALA A 147 -5.01 -18.58 -2.27
CA ALA A 147 -5.30 -20.00 -2.42
C ALA A 147 -6.11 -20.27 -3.71
N ALA A 148 -7.21 -19.52 -3.91
CA ALA A 148 -8.04 -19.66 -5.10
C ALA A 148 -7.27 -19.31 -6.39
N TYR A 149 -6.34 -18.36 -6.34
CA TYR A 149 -5.49 -18.03 -7.48
C TYR A 149 -4.60 -19.23 -7.88
N PHE A 150 -3.88 -19.82 -6.91
CA PHE A 150 -3.03 -20.98 -7.16
C PHE A 150 -3.84 -22.18 -7.67
N MET A 151 -4.99 -22.48 -7.05
CA MET A 151 -5.87 -23.56 -7.49
C MET A 151 -6.40 -23.33 -8.91
N ALA A 152 -6.79 -22.10 -9.27
CA ALA A 152 -7.25 -21.79 -10.61
C ALA A 152 -6.15 -22.00 -11.66
N ARG A 153 -4.91 -21.56 -11.37
CA ARG A 153 -3.76 -21.77 -12.25
C ARG A 153 -3.40 -23.25 -12.39
N LEU A 154 -3.44 -24.01 -11.29
CA LEU A 154 -3.23 -25.46 -11.32
C LEU A 154 -4.27 -26.16 -12.18
N SER A 155 -5.56 -25.87 -11.96
CA SER A 155 -6.64 -26.46 -12.77
C SER A 155 -6.45 -26.18 -14.25
N GLN A 156 -6.11 -24.93 -14.61
CA GLN A 156 -5.82 -24.55 -15.97
C GLN A 156 -4.67 -25.36 -16.57
N MET A 157 -3.53 -25.46 -15.87
CA MET A 157 -2.36 -26.21 -16.36
C MET A 157 -2.64 -27.70 -16.52
N TYR A 158 -3.43 -28.30 -15.62
CA TYR A 158 -3.87 -29.69 -15.78
C TYR A 158 -4.70 -29.89 -17.05
N ILE A 159 -5.63 -28.99 -17.33
CA ILE A 159 -6.52 -29.10 -18.50
C ILE A 159 -5.77 -28.82 -19.80
N GLU A 160 -4.96 -27.76 -19.82
CA GLU A 160 -4.36 -27.20 -21.05
C GLU A 160 -3.02 -27.84 -21.38
N ASP A 161 -2.13 -28.05 -20.41
CA ASP A 161 -0.76 -28.52 -20.65
C ASP A 161 -0.60 -30.03 -20.42
N LYS A 162 -1.29 -30.57 -19.42
CA LYS A 162 -1.24 -32.01 -19.12
C LYS A 162 -2.28 -32.83 -19.86
N GLU A 163 -3.24 -32.17 -20.52
CA GLU A 163 -4.44 -32.78 -21.11
C GLU A 163 -5.22 -33.67 -20.11
N ASP A 164 -5.02 -33.43 -18.81
CA ASP A 164 -5.64 -34.16 -17.71
C ASP A 164 -6.82 -33.35 -17.18
N ARG A 165 -7.89 -33.44 -17.96
CA ARG A 165 -9.16 -32.78 -17.66
C ARG A 165 -9.76 -33.26 -16.33
N GLU A 166 -9.55 -34.52 -15.95
CA GLU A 166 -10.08 -35.07 -14.71
C GLU A 166 -9.48 -34.36 -13.50
N SER A 167 -8.15 -34.28 -13.42
CA SER A 167 -7.45 -33.55 -12.34
C SER A 167 -7.85 -32.08 -12.30
N GLY A 168 -7.96 -31.42 -13.45
CA GLY A 168 -8.41 -30.03 -13.54
C GLY A 168 -9.82 -29.80 -13.01
N VAL A 169 -10.76 -30.71 -13.32
CA VAL A 169 -12.15 -30.67 -12.83
C VAL A 169 -12.21 -30.89 -11.33
N VAL A 170 -11.46 -31.84 -10.80
CA VAL A 170 -11.37 -32.10 -9.35
C VAL A 170 -10.93 -30.84 -8.60
N ILE A 171 -9.93 -30.12 -9.12
CA ILE A 171 -9.47 -28.87 -8.49
C ILE A 171 -10.57 -27.79 -8.50
N LEU A 172 -11.33 -27.64 -9.60
CA LEU A 172 -12.44 -26.68 -9.66
C LEU A 172 -13.57 -27.04 -8.69
N GLN A 173 -13.88 -28.33 -8.54
CA GLN A 173 -14.86 -28.80 -7.55
C GLN A 173 -14.39 -28.48 -6.13
N GLN A 174 -13.13 -28.74 -5.81
CA GLN A 174 -12.54 -28.37 -4.52
C GLN A 174 -12.59 -26.86 -4.27
N MET A 175 -12.36 -26.02 -5.28
CA MET A 175 -12.50 -24.56 -5.13
C MET A 175 -13.92 -24.15 -4.75
N ILE A 176 -14.95 -24.83 -5.26
CA ILE A 176 -16.35 -24.56 -4.91
C ILE A 176 -16.63 -24.95 -3.45
N GLU A 177 -16.11 -26.10 -3.02
CA GLU A 177 -16.28 -26.61 -1.65
C GLU A 177 -15.53 -25.78 -0.61
N LEU A 178 -14.30 -25.38 -0.89
CA LEU A 178 -13.44 -24.63 0.04
C LEU A 178 -13.84 -23.16 0.15
N PHE A 179 -14.37 -22.57 -0.94
CA PHE A 179 -14.67 -21.14 -1.01
C PHE A 179 -16.14 -20.88 -1.38
N PRO A 180 -17.12 -21.42 -0.62
CA PRO A 180 -18.54 -21.26 -0.92
C PRO A 180 -18.95 -19.79 -0.86
N GLU A 181 -19.92 -19.39 -1.68
CA GLU A 181 -20.45 -18.01 -1.74
C GLU A 181 -19.39 -16.93 -2.05
N THR A 182 -18.33 -17.29 -2.80
CA THR A 182 -17.30 -16.35 -3.25
C THR A 182 -17.35 -16.16 -4.77
N ARG A 183 -16.72 -15.08 -5.26
CA ARG A 183 -16.50 -14.91 -6.71
C ARG A 183 -15.68 -16.06 -7.32
N HIS A 184 -14.83 -16.71 -6.53
CA HIS A 184 -13.96 -17.80 -7.00
C HIS A 184 -14.73 -19.09 -7.22
N SER A 185 -15.66 -19.44 -6.31
CA SER A 185 -16.56 -20.57 -6.54
C SER A 185 -17.54 -20.32 -7.68
N ALA A 186 -18.00 -19.08 -7.87
CA ALA A 186 -18.80 -18.71 -9.05
C ALA A 186 -18.00 -18.86 -10.36
N ASN A 187 -16.73 -18.44 -10.38
CA ASN A 187 -15.84 -18.62 -11.53
C ASN A 187 -15.54 -20.11 -11.81
N ALA A 188 -15.26 -20.90 -10.78
CA ALA A 188 -15.05 -22.34 -10.91
C ALA A 188 -16.31 -23.05 -11.43
N THR A 189 -17.49 -22.69 -10.91
CA THR A 189 -18.78 -23.19 -11.40
C THR A 189 -18.99 -22.84 -12.88
N HIS A 190 -18.67 -21.60 -13.28
CA HIS A 190 -18.76 -21.20 -14.67
C HIS A 190 -17.84 -22.03 -15.56
N ARG A 191 -16.58 -22.23 -15.14
CA ARG A 191 -15.61 -23.05 -15.88
C ARG A 191 -16.06 -24.51 -16.01
N LEU A 192 -16.61 -25.11 -14.95
CA LEU A 192 -17.16 -26.47 -15.02
C LEU A 192 -18.31 -26.59 -16.02
N ARG A 193 -19.17 -25.57 -16.15
CA ARG A 193 -20.22 -25.54 -17.18
C ARG A 193 -19.64 -25.42 -18.59
N GLU A 194 -18.62 -24.59 -18.80
CA GLU A 194 -17.93 -24.50 -20.09
C GLU A 194 -17.31 -25.84 -20.50
N LEU A 195 -16.82 -26.59 -19.53
CA LEU A 195 -16.29 -27.93 -19.74
C LEU A 195 -17.42 -28.95 -19.99
N GLY A 196 -18.65 -28.71 -19.52
CA GLY A 196 -19.77 -29.65 -19.64
C GLY A 196 -19.86 -30.67 -18.51
N GLU A 197 -19.29 -30.35 -17.34
CA GLU A 197 -19.27 -31.23 -16.17
C GLU A 197 -20.50 -31.08 -15.26
N ILE A 198 -21.23 -29.96 -15.38
CA ILE A 198 -22.45 -29.64 -14.61
C ILE A 198 -23.45 -28.84 -15.44
#